data_AF-A0A642C3N4-F1
#
_entry.id   AF-A0A642C3N4-F1
#
_cell.length_a   1.000
_cell.length_b   1.000
_cell.length_c   1.000
_cell.angle_alpha   90.00
_cell.angle_beta   90.00
_cell.angle_gamma   90.00
#
_symmetry.space_group_name_H-M   'P 1'
#
loop_
_entity.id
_entity.type
_entity.pdbx_description
1 polymer ?
#
loop_
_entity_poly.entity_id
_entity_poly.type
_entity_poly.pdbx_seq_one_letter_code
_entity_poly.pdbx_strand_id
1 'polypeptide(L)' 'METTRQNKISRLLQKELSEIFLLQTKAMPGILISVSAVRISPDISIARVY' A
#
# COMPACT_ATOMS: atom_id res chain seq x y z
N MET A 1 14.30 14.56 -3.77
CA MET A 1 14.55 13.80 -2.53
C MET A 1 13.21 13.44 -1.93
N GLU A 2 12.87 12.16 -1.90
CA GLU A 2 11.68 11.68 -1.19
C GLU A 2 11.89 11.92 0.31
N THR A 3 10.93 12.55 0.98
CA THR A 3 11.13 12.94 2.38
C THR A 3 11.07 11.70 3.28
N THR A 4 11.83 11.68 4.38
CA THR A 4 11.76 10.61 5.40
C THR A 4 10.32 10.34 5.88
N ARG A 5 9.49 11.39 5.89
CA ARG A 5 8.05 11.31 6.18
C ARG A 5 7.28 10.53 5.11
N GLN A 6 7.48 10.81 3.83
CA GLN A 6 6.82 10.09 2.72
C GLN A 6 7.18 8.60 2.76
N ASN A 7 8.45 8.27 2.96
CA ASN A 7 8.89 6.87 3.04
C ASN A 7 8.25 6.12 4.22
N LYS A 8 8.10 6.78 5.37
CA LYS A 8 7.46 6.18 6.55
C LYS A 8 5.98 5.90 6.29
N ILE A 9 5.27 6.86 5.69
CA ILE A 9 3.84 6.69 5.37
C ILE A 9 3.65 5.65 4.27
N SER A 10 4.49 5.65 3.23
CA SER A 10 4.46 4.66 2.15
C SER A 10 4.61 3.24 2.71
N ARG A 11 5.61 2.99 3.57
CA ARG A 11 5.78 1.69 4.24
C ARG A 11 4.59 1.30 5.12
N LEU A 12 4.02 2.25 5.86
CA LEU A 12 2.85 1.99 6.69
C LEU A 12 1.66 1.57 5.82
N LEU A 13 1.34 2.35 4.78
CA LEU A 13 0.24 2.06 3.86
C LEU A 13 0.45 0.73 3.14
N GLN A 14 1.68 0.43 2.69
CA GLN A 14 1.98 -0.84 2.03
C GLN A 14 1.68 -2.03 2.96
N LYS A 15 2.06 -1.95 4.23
CA LYS A 15 1.79 -3.00 5.21
C LYS A 15 0.29 -3.17 5.48
N GLU A 16 -0.40 -2.09 5.83
CA GLU A 16 -1.82 -2.12 6.18
C GLU A 16 -2.69 -2.58 4.99
N LEU A 17 -2.42 -2.07 3.78
CA LEU A 17 -3.15 -2.49 2.58
C LEU A 17 -2.90 -3.97 2.25
N SER A 18 -1.68 -4.46 2.45
CA SER A 18 -1.38 -5.89 2.24
C SER A 18 -2.18 -6.77 3.21
N GLU A 19 -2.31 -6.37 4.47
CA GLU A 19 -3.11 -7.10 5.47
C GLU A 19 -4.61 -7.07 5.12
N ILE A 20 -5.14 -5.92 4.68
CA ILE A 20 -6.54 -5.79 4.24
C ILE A 20 -6.81 -6.68 3.03
N PHE A 21 -5.98 -6.61 1.99
CA PHE A 21 -6.16 -7.42 0.78
C PHE A 21 -6.01 -8.91 1.07
N LEU A 22 -5.13 -9.31 1.99
CA LEU A 22 -5.02 -10.71 2.42
C LEU A 22 -6.33 -11.19 3.06
N LEU A 23 -6.93 -10.39 3.95
CA LEU A 23 -8.21 -10.73 4.57
C LEU A 23 -9.36 -10.80 3.56
N GLN A 24 -9.38 -9.87 2.60
CA GLN A 24 -10.43 -9.79 1.59
C GLN A 24 -10.31 -10.90 0.54
N THR A 25 -9.09 -11.24 0.12
CA THR A 25 -8.82 -12.33 -0.84
C THR A 25 -9.04 -13.72 -0.24
N LYS A 26 -9.02 -13.89 1.10
CA LYS A 26 -9.46 -15.16 1.73
C LYS A 26 -10.90 -15.54 1.37
N ALA A 27 -11.76 -14.55 1.13
CA ALA A 27 -13.14 -14.78 0.69
C ALA A 27 -13.26 -14.96 -0.85
N MET A 28 -12.17 -14.77 -1.60
CA MET A 28 -12.13 -14.82 -3.07
C MET A 28 -11.20 -15.95 -3.53
N PRO A 29 -11.71 -17.20 -3.64
CA PRO A 29 -10.90 -18.35 -4.00
C PRO A 29 -10.26 -18.20 -5.40
N GLY A 30 -8.96 -18.51 -5.49
CA GLY A 30 -8.20 -18.48 -6.73
C GLY A 30 -7.57 -17.13 -7.08
N ILE A 31 -7.75 -16.09 -6.24
CA ILE A 31 -7.19 -14.76 -6.47
C ILE A 31 -6.14 -14.45 -5.39
N LEU A 32 -4.92 -14.10 -5.82
CA LEU A 32 -3.85 -13.61 -4.96
C LEU A 32 -3.54 -12.15 -5.33
N ILE A 33 -3.60 -11.27 -4.34
CA ILE A 33 -3.28 -9.85 -4.50
C ILE A 33 -2.14 -9.50 -3.55
N SER A 34 -1.10 -8.86 -4.07
CA SER A 34 0.06 -8.39 -3.29
C SER A 34 0.37 -6.94 -3.63
N VAL A 35 0.59 -6.11 -2.62
CA VAL A 35 1.00 -4.71 -2.82
C VAL A 35 2.52 -4.62 -2.94
N SER A 36 3.00 -4.31 -4.14
CA SER A 36 4.41 -4.25 -4.49
C SER A 36 5.05 -2.90 -4.16
N ALA A 37 4.32 -1.79 -4.36
CA ALA A 37 4.84 -0.45 -4.09
C ALA A 37 3.71 0.54 -3.80
N VAL A 38 4.01 1.53 -2.95
CA VAL A 38 3.13 2.68 -2.69
C VAL A 38 3.89 3.97 -2.95
N ARG A 39 3.43 4.78 -3.90
CA ARG A 39 3.97 6.11 -4.21
C ARG A 39 3.03 7.17 -3.70
N ILE A 40 3.55 8.09 -2.89
CA ILE A 40 2.78 9.17 -2.28
C ILE A 40 3.17 10.49 -2.93
N SER A 41 2.18 11.34 -3.18
CA SER A 41 2.42 12.70 -3.67
C SER A 41 3.12 13.57 -2.62
N PRO A 42 3.90 14.60 -2.99
CA PRO A 42 4.68 15.37 -2.02
C PRO A 42 3.84 16.08 -0.95
N ASP A 43 2.61 16.43 -1.29
CA ASP A 43 1.56 17.01 -0.44
C ASP A 43 0.79 15.96 0.41
N ILE A 44 1.07 14.66 0.24
CA ILE A 44 0.45 13.53 0.94
C ILE A 44 -1.05 13.35 0.60
N SER A 45 -1.59 14.13 -0.33
CA SER A 45 -3.01 14.06 -0.68
C SER A 45 -3.39 12.83 -1.52
N ILE A 46 -2.45 12.24 -2.26
CA ILE A 46 -2.71 11.14 -3.18
C ILE A 46 -1.70 10.01 -2.96
N ALA A 47 -2.18 8.78 -2.85
CA ALA A 47 -1.37 7.57 -2.85
C ALA A 47 -1.70 6.70 -4.06
N ARG A 48 -0.68 6.35 -4.85
CA ARG A 48 -0.76 5.37 -5.94
C ARG A 48 -0.19 4.04 -5.45
N VAL A 49 -1.00 2.99 -5.54
CA VAL A 49 -0.70 1.65 -5.03
C VAL A 49 -0.58 0.71 -6.23
N TYR A 50 0.45 -0.14 -6.24
CA TYR A 50 0.74 -1.10 -7.29
C TYR A 50 0.77 -2.52 -6.74
#